data_AF-A0A5B6V8Q5-F1
#
_entry.id   AF-A0A5B6V8Q5-F1
#
_cell.length_a   1.000
_cell.length_b   1.000
_cell.length_c   1.000
_cell.angle_alpha   90.00
_cell.angle_beta   90.00
_cell.angle_gamma   90.00
#
_symmetry.space_group_name_H-M   'P 1'
#
loop_
_entity.id
_entity.type
_entity.pdbx_description
1 polymer ?
#
loop_
_entity_poly.entity_id
_entity_poly.type
_entity_poly.pdbx_seq_one_letter_code
_entity_poly.pdbx_strand_id
1 'polypeptide(L)'
;MRVVASVGNAHVIILVDLGSTHNFIRARLVRQLAIPFSQKHKLKVMVANRGCNMVLGVQWFLSLGSFTWDFKALSMRFNHEGNECSLLGIQLGAI
;
A
#
# COMPACT_ATOMS: atom_id res chain seq x y z
N MET A 1 8.60 -1.83 2.40
CA MET A 1 8.48 -0.71 3.38
C MET A 1 7.07 -0.68 3.93
N ARG A 2 6.86 -0.41 5.22
CA ARG A 2 5.51 -0.26 5.79
C ARG A 2 5.23 1.22 6.06
N VAL A 3 4.05 1.70 5.71
CA VAL A 3 3.64 3.09 5.88
C VAL A 3 2.35 3.11 6.70
N VAL A 4 2.26 4.02 7.67
CA VAL A 4 1.01 4.31 8.36
C VAL A 4 0.29 5.39 7.57
N ALA A 5 -0.99 5.17 7.29
CA ALA A 5 -1.81 6.11 6.56
C ALA A 5 -3.23 6.14 7.11
N SER A 6 -3.93 7.23 6.82
CA SER A 6 -5.38 7.31 6.96
C SER A 6 -6.00 7.15 5.59
N VAL A 7 -6.90 6.18 5.44
CA VAL A 7 -7.71 5.99 4.24
C VAL A 7 -9.15 6.16 4.65
N GLY A 8 -9.81 7.23 4.19
CA GLY A 8 -11.11 7.64 4.72
C GLY A 8 -11.05 7.83 6.24
N ASN A 9 -11.91 7.12 6.98
CA ASN A 9 -11.95 7.13 8.44
C ASN A 9 -11.11 6.01 9.10
N ALA A 10 -10.32 5.26 8.33
CA ALA A 10 -9.56 4.12 8.83
C ALA A 10 -8.07 4.44 8.91
N HIS A 11 -7.47 4.18 10.07
CA HIS A 11 -6.01 4.11 10.20
C HIS A 11 -5.52 2.74 9.76
N VAL A 12 -4.59 2.72 8.81
CA VAL A 12 -4.13 1.51 8.14
C VAL A 12 -2.62 1.44 8.08
N ILE A 13 -2.10 0.21 8.08
CA ILE A 13 -0.71 -0.06 7.72
C ILE A 13 -0.69 -0.60 6.30
N ILE A 14 0.03 0.08 5.42
CA ILE A 14 0.21 -0.27 4.02
C ILE A 14 1.61 -0.86 3.86
N LEU A 15 1.70 -2.04 3.25
CA LEU A 15 2.96 -2.59 2.80
C LEU A 15 3.22 -2.12 1.36
N VAL A 16 4.26 -1.32 1.17
CA VAL A 16 4.77 -0.92 -0.14
C VAL A 16 5.89 -1.89 -0.51
N ASP A 17 5.67 -2.72 -1.54
CA ASP A 17 6.49 -3.91 -1.79
C ASP A 17 6.67 -4.23 -3.29
N LEU A 18 7.89 -4.07 -3.78
CA LEU A 18 8.27 -4.43 -5.16
C LEU A 18 8.29 -5.95 -5.39
N GLY A 19 8.33 -6.77 -4.34
CA GLY A 19 8.26 -8.24 -4.43
C GLY A 19 6.86 -8.78 -4.70
N SER A 20 5.83 -7.92 -4.61
CA SER A 20 4.44 -8.28 -4.88
C SER A 20 4.02 -7.83 -6.27
N THR A 21 3.44 -8.72 -7.08
CA THR A 21 2.95 -8.36 -8.42
C THR A 21 1.63 -7.60 -8.37
N HIS A 22 0.71 -8.02 -7.50
CA HIS A 22 -0.64 -7.48 -7.38
C HIS A 22 -0.82 -6.62 -6.12
N ASN A 23 -1.76 -5.69 -6.19
CA ASN A 23 -2.23 -4.95 -5.02
C ASN A 23 -3.26 -5.79 -4.24
N PHE A 24 -3.25 -5.66 -2.92
CA PHE A 24 -4.20 -6.36 -2.05
C PHE A 24 -4.81 -5.40 -1.04
N ILE A 25 -6.10 -5.55 -0.77
CA ILE A 25 -6.80 -4.87 0.33
C ILE A 25 -7.51 -5.90 1.21
N ARG A 26 -7.36 -5.77 2.52
CA ARG A 26 -8.01 -6.66 3.47
C ARG A 26 -9.53 -6.46 3.40
N ALA A 27 -10.29 -7.54 3.23
CA ALA A 27 -11.74 -7.47 3.03
C ALA A 27 -12.49 -6.69 4.13
N ARG A 28 -12.03 -6.74 5.39
CA ARG A 28 -12.61 -5.95 6.49
C ARG A 28 -12.48 -4.45 6.25
N LEU A 29 -11.36 -3.99 5.68
CA LEU A 29 -11.15 -2.58 5.36
C LEU A 29 -12.09 -2.12 4.24
N VAL A 30 -12.28 -2.94 3.20
CA VAL A 30 -13.26 -2.67 2.12
C VAL A 30 -14.66 -2.44 2.70
N ARG A 31 -15.09 -3.30 3.63
CA ARG A 31 -16.38 -3.17 4.31
C ARG A 31 -16.46 -1.92 5.19
N GLN A 32 -15.41 -1.64 5.97
CA GLN A 32 -15.36 -0.46 6.85
C GLN A 32 -15.47 0.85 6.07
N LEU A 33 -14.82 0.92 4.92
CA LEU A 33 -14.81 2.11 4.06
C LEU A 33 -16.01 2.16 3.10
N ALA A 34 -16.92 1.20 3.18
CA ALA A 34 -18.06 1.06 2.26
C ALA A 34 -17.65 1.14 0.78
N ILE A 35 -16.46 0.63 0.43
CA ILE A 35 -15.96 0.65 -0.95
C ILE A 35 -16.86 -0.25 -1.80
N PRO A 36 -17.49 0.28 -2.87
CA PRO A 36 -18.28 -0.54 -3.77
C PRO A 36 -17.39 -1.61 -4.41
N PHE A 37 -17.78 -2.89 -4.28
CA PHE A 37 -17.08 -3.96 -4.96
C PHE A 37 -18.08 -4.95 -5.56
N SER A 38 -17.85 -5.33 -6.83
CA SER A 38 -18.55 -6.44 -7.47
C SER A 38 -17.60 -7.63 -7.53
N GLN A 39 -17.86 -8.69 -6.77
CA GLN A 39 -17.05 -9.91 -6.85
C GLN A 39 -17.39 -10.67 -8.13
N LYS A 40 -16.62 -10.45 -9.20
CA LYS A 40 -16.79 -11.17 -10.48
C LYS A 40 -16.09 -12.53 -10.47
N HIS A 41 -14.93 -12.65 -9.80
CA HIS A 41 -14.13 -13.86 -9.76
C HIS A 41 -13.60 -14.11 -8.35
N LYS A 42 -13.58 -15.38 -7.91
CA LYS A 42 -13.05 -15.79 -6.61
C LYS A 42 -11.70 -16.46 -6.82
N LEU A 43 -10.62 -15.74 -6.52
CA LEU A 43 -9.27 -16.30 -6.49
C LEU A 43 -8.88 -16.57 -5.03
N LYS A 44 -8.48 -17.80 -4.72
CA LYS A 44 -7.93 -18.14 -3.39
C LYS A 44 -6.42 -18.00 -3.46
N VAL A 45 -5.89 -16.97 -2.80
CA VAL A 45 -4.46 -16.72 -2.69
C VAL A 45 -4.05 -16.63 -1.22
N MET A 46 -2.83 -17.06 -0.91
CA MET A 46 -2.21 -16.85 0.39
C MET A 46 -1.29 -15.64 0.28
N VAL A 47 -1.51 -14.63 1.13
CA VAL A 47 -0.72 -13.40 1.11
C VAL A 47 0.00 -13.24 2.45
N ALA A 48 1.33 -13.25 2.41
CA ALA A 48 2.17 -13.01 3.58
C ALA A 48 2.30 -11.49 3.87
N ASN A 49 1.18 -10.81 4.14
CA ASN A 49 1.17 -9.35 4.32
C ASN A 49 1.63 -8.87 5.71
N ARG A 50 2.02 -9.80 6.60
CA ARG A 50 2.57 -9.54 7.95
C ARG A 50 1.74 -8.55 8.78
N GLY A 51 0.41 -8.68 8.72
CA GLY A 51 -0.52 -7.86 9.51
C GLY A 51 -0.86 -6.50 8.90
N CYS A 52 -0.41 -6.21 7.68
CA CYS A 52 -0.81 -5.00 6.97
C CYS A 52 -2.27 -5.07 6.51
N ASN A 53 -2.92 -3.92 6.40
CA ASN A 53 -4.28 -3.81 5.88
C ASN A 53 -4.30 -3.79 4.35
N MET A 54 -3.24 -3.28 3.74
CA MET A 54 -3.08 -3.17 2.29
C MET A 54 -1.67 -3.56 1.86
N VAL A 55 -1.53 -4.03 0.63
CA VAL A 55 -0.26 -4.24 -0.07
C VAL A 55 -0.32 -3.49 -1.40
N LEU A 56 0.65 -2.63 -1.65
CA LEU A 56 0.86 -1.95 -2.93
C LEU A 56 2.07 -2.59 -3.60
N GLY A 57 1.78 -3.39 -4.62
CA GLY A 57 2.73 -4.12 -5.44
C GLY A 57 3.09 -3.38 -6.73
N VAL A 58 3.87 -4.03 -7.60
CA VAL A 58 4.40 -3.48 -8.88
C VAL A 58 3.32 -2.79 -9.72
N GLN A 59 2.09 -3.33 -9.74
CA GLN A 59 0.97 -2.68 -10.45
C GLN A 59 0.74 -1.22 -10.02
N TRP A 60 0.85 -0.92 -8.72
CA TRP A 60 0.75 0.47 -8.25
C TRP A 60 1.98 1.29 -8.64
N PHE A 61 3.19 0.77 -8.53
CA PHE A 61 4.42 1.49 -8.92
C PHE A 61 4.40 1.96 -10.36
N LEU A 62 3.93 1.12 -11.29
CA LEU A 62 3.84 1.48 -12.71
C LEU A 62 2.96 2.71 -12.94
N SER A 63 1.94 2.92 -12.10
CA SER A 63 1.07 4.10 -12.19
C SER A 63 1.75 5.41 -11.76
N LEU A 64 2.86 5.34 -11.02
CA LEU A 64 3.61 6.51 -10.55
C LEU A 64 4.59 7.06 -11.60
N GLY A 65 4.88 6.28 -12.66
CA GLY A 65 5.96 6.60 -13.58
C GLY A 65 7.31 6.64 -12.86
N SER A 66 7.97 7.79 -12.87
CA SER A 66 9.25 7.96 -12.18
C SER A 66 9.06 8.20 -10.67
N PHE A 67 9.74 7.38 -9.88
CA PHE A 67 9.83 7.55 -8.43
C PHE A 67 11.27 7.33 -7.97
N THR A 68 11.58 7.82 -6.77
CA THR A 68 12.83 7.52 -6.08
C THR A 68 12.53 6.79 -4.78
N TRP A 69 13.41 5.86 -4.40
CA TRP A 69 13.29 5.11 -3.17
C TRP A 69 14.63 5.11 -2.45
N ASP A 70 14.65 5.68 -1.25
CA ASP A 70 15.74 5.51 -0.30
C ASP A 70 15.43 4.37 0.68
N PHE A 71 16.04 3.21 0.44
CA PHE A 71 15.85 2.02 1.28
C PHE A 71 16.41 2.20 2.69
N LYS A 72 17.43 3.05 2.86
CA LYS A 72 18.08 3.28 4.15
C LYS A 72 17.24 4.22 5.02
N ALA A 73 16.74 5.30 4.43
CA ALA A 73 15.85 6.24 5.10
C ALA A 73 14.41 5.72 5.21
N LEU A 74 14.08 4.59 4.57
CA LEU A 74 12.72 4.10 4.40
C LEU A 74 11.81 5.22 3.86
N SER A 75 12.23 5.90 2.79
CA SER A 75 11.43 6.94 2.17
C SER A 75 11.28 6.73 0.68
N MET A 76 10.18 7.22 0.14
CA MET A 76 9.89 7.19 -1.29
C MET A 76 9.35 8.55 -1.71
N ARG A 77 9.78 9.02 -2.87
CA ARG A 77 9.24 10.23 -3.51
C ARG A 77 8.76 9.93 -4.92
N PHE A 78 7.62 10.50 -5.29
CA PHE A 78 7.05 10.38 -6.62
C PHE A 78 6.23 11.63 -6.95
N ASN A 79 5.95 11.86 -8.23
CA ASN A 79 5.05 12.93 -8.64
C ASN A 79 3.63 12.39 -8.78
N HIS A 80 2.64 13.11 -8.27
CA HIS A 80 1.22 12.84 -8.49
C HIS A 80 0.53 14.13 -8.88
N GLU A 81 -0.02 14.17 -10.09
CA GLU A 81 -0.75 15.33 -10.62
C GLU A 81 0.07 16.64 -10.56
N GLY A 82 1.37 16.56 -10.85
CA GLY A 82 2.28 17.70 -10.82
C GLY A 82 2.88 17.98 -9.44
N ASN A 83 2.37 17.36 -8.38
CA ASN A 83 2.84 17.58 -7.01
C ASN A 83 3.83 16.50 -6.57
N GLU A 84 4.94 16.90 -5.95
CA GLU A 84 5.85 15.94 -5.32
C GLU A 84 5.21 15.39 -4.03
N CYS A 85 5.06 14.07 -3.97
CA CYS A 85 4.58 13.34 -2.81
C CYS A 85 5.72 12.55 -2.18
N SER A 86 5.69 12.45 -0.85
CA SER A 86 6.64 11.65 -0.07
C SER A 86 5.91 10.65 0.81
N LEU A 87 6.36 9.40 0.81
CA LEU A 87 5.97 8.39 1.78
C LEU A 87 7.12 8.13 2.74
N LEU A 88 6.80 8.13 4.03
CA LEU A 88 7.73 7.81 5.11
C LEU A 88 7.37 6.45 5.69
N GLY A 89 8.34 5.56 5.66
CA GLY A 89 8.24 4.22 6.20
C GLY A 89 8.46 4.21 7.71
N ILE A 90 7.83 3.25 8.38
CA ILE A 90 8.03 2.99 9.81
C ILE A 90 9.24 2.08 10.00
N GLN A 91 10.10 2.41 10.98
CA GLN A 91 11.18 1.53 11.42
C GLN A 91 10.62 0.44 12.35
N LEU A 92 11.03 -0.80 12.10
CA LEU A 92 10.73 -1.93 12.98
C LEU A 92 11.45 -1.72 14.32
N GLY A 93 10.70 -1.31 15.33
CA GLY A 93 11.22 -0.94 16.66
C GLY A 93 10.52 0.28 17.29
N ALA A 94 9.73 1.02 16.53
CA ALA A 94 9.04 2.24 16.98
C ALA A 94 7.53 2.05 17.25
N ILE A 95 7.06 0.82 17.44
CA ILE A 95 5.65 0.47 17.68
C ILE A 95 5.56 -0.56 18.80
#